data_AF-A0A1L8SUP2-F1
#
_entry.id   AF-A0A1L8SUP2-F1
#
_cell.length_a   1.000
_cell.length_b   1.000
_cell.length_c   1.000
_cell.angle_alpha   90.00
_cell.angle_beta   90.00
_cell.angle_gamma   90.00
#
_symmetry.space_group_name_H-M   'P 1'
#
loop_
_entity.id
_entity.type
_entity.pdbx_description
1 polymer ?
#
loop_
_entity_poly.entity_id
_entity_poly.type
_entity_poly.pdbx_seq_one_letter_code
_entity_poly.pdbx_strand_id
1 'polypeptide(L)' 'MGKALEYRYIVQVETLVGERIEEYFKTYREALCCATNYERVKMSKILKLGELVNEFNY' A
#
# COMPACT_ATOMS: atom_id res chain seq x y z
N MET A 1 -6.58 15.75 -15.11
CA MET A 1 -7.18 15.21 -13.87
C MET A 1 -7.85 13.89 -14.24
N GLY A 2 -7.31 12.71 -13.88
CA GLY A 2 -7.93 11.48 -14.41
C GLY A 2 -7.46 10.11 -13.91
N LYS A 3 -6.70 9.98 -12.83
CA LYS A 3 -6.35 8.66 -12.25
C LYS A 3 -6.83 8.43 -10.82
N ALA A 4 -7.21 9.48 -10.10
CA ALA A 4 -7.68 9.40 -8.71
C ALA A 4 -9.10 8.81 -8.55
N LEU A 5 -9.88 8.74 -9.64
CA LEU A 5 -11.24 8.17 -9.61
C LEU A 5 -11.24 6.64 -9.68
N GLU A 6 -10.20 6.03 -10.26
CA GLU A 6 -10.14 4.59 -10.47
C GLU A 6 -9.48 3.85 -9.30
N TYR A 7 -8.44 4.43 -8.72
CA TYR A 7 -7.66 3.83 -7.61
C TYR A 7 -7.90 4.62 -6.33
N ARG A 8 -8.55 3.97 -5.36
CA ARG A 8 -8.95 4.58 -4.09
C ARG A 8 -7.95 4.31 -2.96
N TYR A 9 -7.11 3.30 -3.14
CA TYR A 9 -6.15 2.85 -2.14
C TYR A 9 -4.73 2.94 -2.69
N ILE A 10 -3.80 3.40 -1.86
CA ILE A 10 -2.37 3.43 -2.15
C ILE A 10 -1.69 2.59 -1.07
N VAL A 11 -0.88 1.62 -1.47
CA VAL A 11 -0.03 0.86 -0.56
C VAL A 11 1.39 1.40 -0.70
N GLN A 12 1.96 1.87 0.40
CA GLN A 12 3.36 2.23 0.48
C GLN A 12 4.10 1.10 1.19
N VAL A 13 5.17 0.60 0.59
CA VAL A 13 5.96 -0.54 1.08
C VAL A 13 7.40 -0.09 1.29
N GLU A 14 7.96 -0.35 2.46
CA GLU A 14 9.40 -0.31 2.70
C GLU A 14 9.93 -1.75 2.70
N THR A 15 10.83 -2.06 1.77
CA THR A 15 11.43 -3.40 1.66
C THR A 15 12.58 -3.60 2.65
N LEU A 16 13.01 -4.85 2.83
CA LEU A 16 14.15 -5.18 3.70
C LEU A 16 15.47 -4.54 3.26
N VAL A 17 15.60 -4.20 1.98
CA VAL A 17 16.78 -3.52 1.41
C VAL A 17 16.64 -1.99 1.43
N GLY A 18 15.55 -1.45 2.00
CA GLY A 18 15.31 -0.02 2.17
C GLY A 18 14.68 0.68 0.97
N GLU A 19 14.21 -0.07 -0.03
CA GLU A 19 13.48 0.52 -1.17
C GLU A 19 12.06 0.88 -0.76
N ARG A 20 11.55 2.00 -1.29
CA ARG A 20 10.17 2.44 -1.10
C ARG A 20 9.39 2.32 -2.39
N ILE A 21 8.29 1.58 -2.34
CA ILE A 21 7.43 1.29 -3.48
C ILE A 21 6.02 1.80 -3.17
N GLU A 22 5.36 2.37 -4.18
CA GLU A 22 3.95 2.73 -4.12
C GLU A 22 3.14 1.94 -5.14
N GLU A 23 2.07 1.29 -4.69
CA GLU A 23 1.13 0.59 -5.54
C GLU A 23 -0.30 1.09 -5.35
N TYR A 24 -1.08 1.07 -6.44
CA TYR A 24 -2.39 1.69 -6.52
C TYR A 24 -3.46 0.63 -6.75
N PHE A 25 -4.48 0.63 -5.89
CA PHE A 25 -5.54 -0.38 -5.90
C PHE A 25 -6.94 0.22 -5.92
N LYS A 26 -7.85 -0.49 -6.57
CA LYS A 26 -9.26 -0.09 -6.65
C LYS A 26 -10.00 -0.48 -5.38
N THR A 27 -9.67 -1.66 -4.84
CA THR A 27 -10.32 -2.23 -3.66
C THR A 27 -9.38 -2.33 -2.47
N TYR A 28 -9.96 -2.30 -1.26
CA TYR A 28 -9.22 -2.49 -0.02
C TYR A 28 -8.62 -3.90 0.09
N ARG A 29 -9.30 -4.92 -0.48
CA ARG A 29 -8.85 -6.31 -0.44
C ARG A 29 -7.54 -6.49 -1.19
N GLU A 30 -7.42 -5.92 -2.39
CA GLU A 30 -6.18 -5.97 -3.17
C GLU A 30 -5.04 -5.25 -2.45
N ALA A 31 -5.34 -4.06 -1.89
CA ALA A 31 -4.38 -3.30 -1.08
C ALA A 31 -3.89 -4.10 0.14
N LEU A 32 -4.79 -4.80 0.85
CA LEU A 32 -4.44 -5.67 1.96
C LEU A 32 -3.52 -6.81 1.52
N CYS A 33 -3.85 -7.52 0.43
CA CYS A 33 -3.02 -8.62 -0.06
C CYS A 33 -1.60 -8.17 -0.41
N CYS A 34 -1.45 -6.97 -0.99
CA CYS A 34 -0.14 -6.37 -1.27
C CYS A 34 0.58 -5.99 0.04
N ALA A 35 -0.08 -5.28 0.94
CA ALA A 35 0.49 -4.80 2.20
C ALA A 35 0.95 -5.94 3.13
N THR A 36 0.30 -7.11 3.05
CA THR A 36 0.65 -8.29 3.84
C THR A 36 1.47 -9.31 3.08
N ASN A 37 2.19 -8.93 2.03
CA ASN A 37 3.13 -9.83 1.37
C ASN A 37 4.48 -9.83 2.11
N TYR A 38 4.60 -10.65 3.15
CA TYR A 38 5.73 -10.67 4.09
C TYR A 38 7.09 -11.08 3.51
N GLU A 39 7.14 -11.67 2.31
CA GLU A 39 8.39 -12.22 1.78
C GLU A 39 9.47 -11.16 1.49
N ARG A 40 9.08 -9.89 1.35
CA ARG A 40 9.99 -8.80 0.92
C ARG A 40 9.82 -7.48 1.68
N VAL A 41 8.93 -7.46 2.68
CA VAL A 41 8.40 -6.22 3.27
C VAL A 41 8.84 -6.12 4.72
N LYS A 42 9.45 -4.99 5.07
CA LYS A 42 9.79 -4.60 6.45
C LYS A 42 8.63 -3.85 7.10
N MET A 43 8.00 -2.97 6.33
CA MET A 43 6.84 -2.20 6.76
C MET A 43 5.96 -1.93 5.54
N SER A 44 4.65 -1.92 5.72
CA SER A 44 3.72 -1.40 4.74
C SER A 44 2.64 -0.56 5.38
N LYS A 45 2.04 0.33 4.59
CA LYS A 45 0.85 1.08 5.01
C LYS A 45 -0.10 1.31 3.85
N ILE A 46 -1.38 1.36 4.18
CA ILE A 46 -2.46 1.56 3.23
C ILE A 46 -3.06 2.95 3.47
N LEU A 47 -3.04 3.77 2.44
CA LEU A 47 -3.71 5.07 2.39
C LEU A 47 -5.00 4.96 1.57
N LYS A 48 -6.05 5.66 1.97
CA LYS A 48 -7.28 5.84 1.19
C LYS A 48 -7.57 7.32 1.08
N LEU A 49 -7.60 7.85 -0.15
CA LEU A 49 -7.78 9.29 -0.39
C LEU A 49 -6.79 10.17 0.40
N GLY A 50 -5.59 9.66 0.68
CA GLY A 50 -4.55 10.36 1.46
C GLY A 50 -4.58 10.09 2.96
N GLU A 51 -5.62 9.43 3.49
CA GLU A 51 -5.70 9.09 4.92
C GLU A 51 -5.16 7.70 5.21
N LEU A 52 -4.40 7.57 6.30
CA LEU A 52 -3.90 6.27 6.77
C LEU A 52 -5.05 5.40 7.27
N VAL A 53 -5.21 4.22 6.67
CA VAL A 53 -6.22 3.23 7.06
C VAL A 53 -5.58 2.11 7.88
N ASN A 54 -4.44 1.60 7.41
CA ASN A 54 -3.70 0.54 8.08
C ASN A 54 -2.19 0.80 7.99
N GLU A 55 -1.48 0.34 9.01
CA GLU A 55 -0.04 0.23 9.04
C GLU A 55 0.33 -1.17 9.57
N PHE A 56 1.36 -1.76 8.97
CA PHE A 56 1.89 -3.05 9.35
C PHE A 56 3.41 -2.96 9.49
N ASN A 57 3.91 -3.47 10.60
CA ASN A 57 5.34 -3.59 10.89
C ASN A 57 5.64 -5.07 11.14
N TYR A 58 6.68 -5.59 10.48
CA TYR A 58 7.02 -7.01 10.48
C TYR A 58 8.43 -7.26 11.02
#